data_AF-A0A2V8UL00-F1
#
_entry.id   AF-A0A2V8UL00-F1
#
_cell.length_a   1.000
_cell.length_b   1.000
_cell.length_c   1.000
_cell.angle_alpha   90.00
_cell.angle_beta   90.00
_cell.angle_gamma   90.00
#
_symmetry.space_group_name_H-M   'P 1'
#
loop_
_entity.id
_entity.type
_entity.pdbx_description
1 polymer ?
#
loop_
_entity_poly.entity_id
_entity_poly.type
_entity_poly.pdbx_seq_one_letter_code
_entity_poly.pdbx_strand_id
1 'polypeptide(L)'
;EPLHRDIGKYVAAQGIDVLIGIRGAARFTVDEAVRAGLSDSAAYFFEDPGTAGDFVRGFVREGDAVLFKGSRGVKVERALERVLV
;
A
#
# COMPACT_ATOMS: atom_id res chain seq x y z
N GLU A 1 13.20 5.44 -10.64
CA GLU A 1 11.91 5.96 -10.15
C GLU A 1 12.08 6.78 -8.87
N PRO A 2 12.42 8.08 -8.95
CA PRO A 2 12.67 8.91 -7.76
C PRO A 2 11.38 9.26 -7.00
N LEU A 3 10.31 9.67 -7.70
CA LEU A 3 9.09 10.15 -7.06
C LEU A 3 8.40 9.08 -6.20
N HIS A 4 8.35 7.83 -6.68
CA HIS A 4 7.77 6.74 -5.88
C HIS A 4 8.61 6.42 -4.63
N ARG A 5 9.94 6.57 -4.72
CA ARG A 5 10.83 6.39 -3.56
C ARG A 5 10.64 7.50 -2.53
N ASP A 6 10.49 8.73 -2.97
CA ASP A 6 10.25 9.85 -2.06
C ASP A 6 8.93 9.68 -1.28
N ILE A 7 7.90 9.10 -1.91
CA ILE A 7 6.68 8.68 -1.19
C ILE A 7 7.01 7.62 -0.13
N GLY A 8 7.85 6.63 -0.44
CA GLY A 8 8.24 5.60 0.52
C GLY A 8 8.93 6.19 1.76
N LYS A 9 9.87 7.12 1.55
CA LYS A 9 10.51 7.87 2.66
C LYS A 9 9.51 8.67 3.46
N TYR A 10 8.58 9.35 2.78
CA TYR A 10 7.54 10.13 3.43
C TYR A 10 6.65 9.24 4.32
N VAL A 11 6.22 8.08 3.81
CA VAL A 11 5.42 7.11 4.57
C VAL A 11 6.11 6.72 5.89
N ALA A 12 7.39 6.32 5.82
CA ALA A 12 8.16 5.96 7.01
C ALA A 12 8.31 7.13 8.01
N ALA A 13 8.35 8.37 7.52
CA ALA A 13 8.52 9.55 8.35
C ALA A 13 7.22 10.08 9.00
N GLN A 14 6.03 9.71 8.51
CA GLN A 14 4.75 10.28 8.94
C GLN A 14 3.97 9.42 9.95
N GLY A 15 4.55 8.34 10.46
CA GLY A 15 3.86 7.45 11.41
C GLY A 15 2.73 6.66 10.76
N ILE A 16 2.84 6.32 9.48
CA ILE A 16 1.93 5.38 8.83
C ILE A 16 2.29 3.97 9.29
N ASP A 17 1.33 3.28 9.91
CA ASP A 17 1.55 1.97 10.51
C ASP A 17 1.77 0.86 9.48
N VAL A 18 1.12 0.93 8.31
CA VAL A 18 1.16 -0.09 7.25
C VAL A 18 1.11 0.54 5.86
N LEU A 19 1.94 0.04 4.95
CA LEU A 19 1.96 0.41 3.54
C LEU A 19 1.69 -0.80 2.64
N ILE A 20 0.73 -0.65 1.72
CA ILE A 20 0.40 -1.67 0.71
C ILE A 20 0.59 -1.08 -0.68
N GLY A 21 1.62 -1.54 -1.39
CA GLY A 21 1.87 -1.20 -2.79
C GLY A 21 1.11 -2.11 -3.74
N ILE A 22 0.54 -1.53 -4.81
CA ILE A 22 -0.20 -2.28 -5.82
C ILE A 22 0.41 -1.99 -7.19
N ARG A 23 1.04 -3.03 -7.78
CA ARG A 23 1.57 -3.09 -9.15
C ARG A 23 2.68 -2.12 -9.49
N GLY A 24 3.52 -2.54 -10.44
CA GLY A 24 4.46 -1.67 -11.14
C GLY A 24 5.32 -0.83 -10.20
N ALA A 25 5.31 0.49 -10.41
CA ALA A 25 6.19 1.42 -9.71
C ALA A 25 5.93 1.54 -8.19
N ALA A 26 4.78 1.05 -7.68
CA ALA A 26 4.51 1.02 -6.25
C ALA A 26 5.51 0.12 -5.49
N ARG A 27 6.16 -0.84 -6.15
CA ARG A 27 7.25 -1.63 -5.57
C ARG A 27 8.38 -0.74 -5.05
N PHE A 28 8.72 0.32 -5.77
CA PHE A 28 9.77 1.25 -5.35
C PHE A 28 9.37 2.07 -4.12
N THR A 29 8.07 2.35 -3.93
CA THR A 29 7.55 2.98 -2.71
C THR A 29 7.69 2.04 -1.52
N VAL A 30 7.30 0.78 -1.68
CA VAL A 30 7.38 -0.25 -0.63
C VAL A 30 8.84 -0.50 -0.24
N ASP A 31 9.71 -0.77 -1.22
CA ASP A 31 11.13 -1.02 -0.99
C ASP A 31 11.81 0.15 -0.26
N GLU A 32 11.45 1.39 -0.62
CA GLU A 32 12.05 2.57 0.01
C GLU A 32 11.47 2.85 1.40
N ALA A 33 10.19 2.61 1.63
CA ALA A 33 9.60 2.75 2.98
C ALA A 33 10.28 1.81 3.97
N VAL A 34 10.53 0.57 3.57
CA VAL A 34 11.30 -0.41 4.37
C VAL A 34 12.71 0.11 4.66
N ARG A 35 13.44 0.55 3.63
CA ARG A 35 14.79 1.12 3.79
C ARG A 35 14.82 2.34 4.70
N ALA A 36 13.74 3.12 4.70
CA ALA A 36 13.59 4.33 5.51
C ALA A 36 13.11 4.03 6.94
N GLY A 37 12.84 2.78 7.30
CA GLY A 37 12.57 2.35 8.68
C GLY A 37 11.16 1.80 8.94
N LEU A 38 10.30 1.68 7.92
CA LEU A 38 9.05 0.94 8.07
C LEU A 38 9.36 -0.56 8.24
N SER A 39 8.71 -1.22 9.20
CA SER A 39 8.93 -2.65 9.42
C SER A 39 8.60 -3.48 8.17
N ASP A 40 9.40 -4.51 7.88
CA ASP A 40 9.10 -5.50 6.83
C ASP A 40 7.72 -6.15 7.04
N SER A 41 7.30 -6.31 8.30
CA SER A 41 5.98 -6.84 8.65
C SER A 41 4.83 -5.85 8.43
N ALA A 42 5.13 -4.61 8.03
CA ALA A 42 4.19 -3.53 7.79
C ALA A 42 4.22 -3.04 6.33
N ALA A 43 4.98 -3.71 5.47
CA ALA A 43 5.19 -3.32 4.08
C ALA A 43 4.81 -4.48 3.15
N TYR A 44 3.76 -4.30 2.35
CA TYR A 44 3.24 -5.34 1.46
C TYR A 44 3.21 -4.86 0.02
N PHE A 45 3.39 -5.78 -0.93
CA PHE A 45 3.26 -5.49 -2.36
C PHE A 45 2.49 -6.60 -3.07
N PHE A 46 1.54 -6.18 -3.93
CA PHE A 46 0.73 -7.09 -4.73
C PHE A 46 0.71 -6.68 -6.20
N GLU A 47 0.84 -7.65 -7.10
CA GLU A 47 0.74 -7.43 -8.56
C GLU A 47 -0.72 -7.39 -9.07
N ASP A 48 -1.70 -7.69 -8.22
CA ASP A 48 -3.12 -7.60 -8.59
C ASP A 48 -3.89 -6.78 -7.54
N PRO A 49 -4.70 -5.78 -7.96
CA PRO A 49 -5.49 -4.99 -7.01
C PRO A 49 -6.56 -5.82 -6.30
N GLY A 50 -7.10 -6.88 -6.91
CA GLY A 50 -8.08 -7.75 -6.26
C GLY A 50 -7.46 -8.50 -5.10
N THR A 51 -6.31 -9.15 -5.31
CA THR A 51 -5.56 -9.83 -4.24
C THR A 51 -5.17 -8.87 -3.12
N ALA A 52 -4.77 -7.64 -3.46
CA ALA A 52 -4.49 -6.61 -2.45
C ALA A 52 -5.73 -6.29 -1.61
N GLY A 53 -6.91 -6.16 -2.23
CA GLY A 53 -8.17 -5.92 -1.53
C GLY A 53 -8.60 -7.09 -0.64
N ASP A 54 -8.48 -8.33 -1.14
CA ASP A 54 -8.76 -9.54 -0.35
C ASP A 54 -7.85 -9.61 0.89
N PHE A 55 -6.57 -9.24 0.75
CA PHE A 55 -5.65 -9.11 1.89
C PHE A 55 -6.10 -8.02 2.87
N VAL A 56 -6.38 -6.81 2.39
CA VAL A 56 -6.83 -5.68 3.23
C VAL A 56 -8.05 -6.08 4.05
N ARG A 57 -9.04 -6.72 3.43
CA ARG A 57 -10.27 -7.17 4.09
C ARG A 57 -10.02 -8.06 5.31
N GLY A 58 -9.07 -9.00 5.20
CA GLY A 58 -8.73 -9.91 6.30
C GLY A 58 -7.74 -9.34 7.31
N PHE A 59 -7.09 -8.22 6.98
CA PHE A 59 -6.01 -7.62 7.75
C PHE A 59 -6.50 -6.48 8.66
N VAL A 60 -7.35 -5.59 8.13
CA VAL A 60 -7.83 -4.41 8.84
C VAL A 60 -8.79 -4.77 9.97
N ARG A 61 -8.80 -3.94 11.00
CA ARG A 61 -9.63 -4.12 12.20
C ARG A 61 -10.54 -2.92 12.40
N GLU A 62 -11.56 -3.10 13.24
CA GLU A 62 -12.41 -2.00 13.66
C GLU A 62 -11.56 -0.90 14.33
N GLY A 63 -11.77 0.35 13.89
CA GLY A 63 -11.00 1.52 14.34
C GLY A 63 -9.85 1.93 13.42
N ASP A 64 -9.45 1.08 12.48
CA ASP A 64 -8.40 1.43 11.51
C ASP A 64 -8.90 2.45 10.48
N ALA A 65 -8.02 3.35 10.07
CA ALA A 65 -8.25 4.27 8.96
C ALA A 65 -7.45 3.82 7.73
N VAL A 66 -8.13 3.64 6.58
CA VAL A 66 -7.53 3.12 5.35
C VAL A 66 -7.67 4.14 4.21
N LEU A 67 -6.54 4.54 3.62
CA LEU A 67 -6.50 5.40 2.44
C LEU A 67 -6.25 4.58 1.17
N PHE A 68 -7.21 4.59 0.25
CA PHE A 68 -7.02 4.06 -1.10
C PHE A 68 -6.55 5.17 -2.05
N LYS A 69 -5.37 4.99 -2.65
CA LYS A 69 -4.84 5.93 -3.65
C LYS A 69 -4.13 5.19 -4.79
N GLY A 70 -4.41 5.60 -6.02
CA GLY A 70 -3.67 5.15 -7.20
C GLY A 70 -4.02 5.96 -8.45
N SER A 71 -3.23 5.78 -9.49
CA SER A 71 -3.56 6.26 -10.84
C SER A 71 -4.59 5.33 -11.49
N ARG A 72 -5.38 5.81 -12.46
CA ARG A 72 -6.42 5.02 -13.14
C ARG A 72 -5.92 3.67 -13.67
N GLY A 73 -4.68 3.59 -14.16
CA GLY A 73 -4.10 2.34 -14.68
C GLY A 73 -3.85 1.25 -13.63
N VAL A 74 -3.77 1.62 -12.34
CA VAL A 74 -3.61 0.68 -11.22
C VAL A 74 -4.93 -0.01 -10.90
N LYS A 75 -6.06 0.67 -11.13
CA LYS A 75 -7.42 0.22 -10.83
C LYS A 75 -7.62 -0.09 -9.34
N VAL A 76 -7.21 0.82 -8.46
CA VAL A 76 -7.30 0.67 -6.99
C VAL A 76 -8.75 0.49 -6.52
N GLU A 77 -9.72 1.00 -7.28
CA GLU A 77 -11.15 0.77 -7.05
C GLU A 77 -11.51 -0.73 -6.97
N ARG A 78 -10.78 -1.61 -7.67
CA ARG A 78 -10.99 -3.07 -7.57
C ARG A 78 -10.57 -3.63 -6.22
N ALA A 79 -9.54 -3.07 -5.59
CA ALA A 79 -9.15 -3.44 -4.23
C ALA A 79 -10.24 -3.00 -3.25
N LEU A 80 -10.76 -1.77 -3.43
CA LEU A 80 -11.84 -1.24 -2.61
C LEU A 80 -13.12 -2.10 -2.71
N GLU A 81 -13.50 -2.51 -3.91
CA GLU A 81 -14.64 -3.42 -4.12
C GLU A 81 -14.50 -4.72 -3.31
N ARG A 82 -13.30 -5.32 -3.26
CA ARG A 82 -13.05 -6.53 -2.46
C ARG A 82 -13.11 -6.31 -0.95
N VAL A 83 -12.84 -5.10 -0.48
CA VAL A 83 -12.89 -4.76 0.94
C VAL A 83 -14.32 -4.53 1.41
N LEU A 84 -15.19 -4.00 0.55
CA LEU A 84 -16.58 -3.65 0.87
C LEU A 84 -17.58 -4.80 0.73
N VAL A 85 -17.23 -5.84 -0.03
CA VAL A 85 -18.01 -7.08 -0.22
C VAL A 85 -17.49 -8.13 0.73
#